data_AF-A0A448UZ27-F1
#
_entry.id   AF-A0A448UZ27-F1
#
_cell.length_a   1.000
_cell.length_b   1.000
_cell.length_c   1.000
_cell.angle_alpha   90.00
_cell.angle_beta   90.00
_cell.angle_gamma   90.00
#
_symmetry.space_group_name_H-M   'P 1'
#
loop_
_entity.id
_entity.type
_entity.pdbx_description
1 polymer ?
#
loop_
_entity_poly.entity_id
_entity_poly.type
_entity_poly.pdbx_seq_one_letter_code
_entity_poly.pdbx_strand_id
1 'polypeptide(L)'
;MKTARMVGAIAALFLILGIGLFILAGWGAVVEYHALEWRGIQPKGSSPLTQAAATLAVSVLCVGFLTTIITFIMFFTIVIKNARKKRSAHLGQTS
;
A
#
# COMPACT_ATOMS: atom_id res chain seq x y z
N MET A 1 21.83 9.89 3.37
CA MET A 1 21.64 8.61 4.12
C MET A 1 20.72 8.74 5.33
N LYS A 2 20.84 9.79 6.18
CA LYS A 2 20.00 9.98 7.38
C LYS A 2 18.49 10.07 7.08
N THR A 3 18.10 10.86 6.08
CA THR A 3 16.69 11.06 5.70
C THR A 3 16.05 9.80 5.12
N ALA A 4 16.75 9.06 4.26
CA ALA A 4 16.24 7.82 3.68
C ALA A 4 16.03 6.72 4.75
N ARG A 5 16.94 6.60 5.72
CA ARG A 5 16.77 5.68 6.87
C ARG A 5 15.59 6.08 7.76
N MET A 6 15.37 7.37 7.96
CA MET A 6 14.23 7.89 8.73
C MET A 6 12.90 7.60 8.03
N VAL A 7 12.81 7.87 6.72
CA VAL A 7 11.62 7.55 5.91
C VAL A 7 11.35 6.04 5.91
N GLY A 8 12.38 5.21 5.79
CA GLY A 8 12.26 3.75 5.89
C GLY A 8 11.75 3.29 7.26
N ALA A 9 12.26 3.87 8.35
CA ALA A 9 11.81 3.56 9.69
C ALA A 9 10.34 3.96 9.92
N ILE A 10 9.94 5.15 9.45
CA ILE A 10 8.54 5.62 9.52
C ILE A 10 7.63 4.69 8.71
N ALA A 11 8.02 4.30 7.50
CA ALA A 11 7.25 3.38 6.67
C ALA A 11 7.08 2.00 7.34
N ALA A 12 8.14 1.46 7.96
CA ALA A 12 8.07 0.21 8.70
C ALA A 12 7.13 0.29 9.92
N LEU A 13 7.14 1.41 10.65
CA LEU A 13 6.23 1.65 11.76
C LEU A 13 4.77 1.65 11.31
N PHE A 14 4.44 2.40 10.25
CA PHE A 14 3.08 2.42 9.70
C PHE A 14 2.64 1.04 9.20
N LEU A 15 3.55 0.27 8.61
CA LEU A 15 3.26 -1.09 8.15
C LEU A 15 2.91 -2.02 9.33
N ILE A 16 3.74 -2.00 10.38
CA ILE A 16 3.51 -2.82 11.59
C ILE A 16 2.21 -2.40 12.28
N LEU A 17 1.97 -1.09 12.40
CA LEU A 17 0.74 -0.56 12.99
C LEU A 17 -0.48 -0.99 12.17
N GLY A 18 -0.41 -0.88 10.84
CA GLY A 18 -1.48 -1.30 9.94
C GLY A 18 -1.79 -2.79 10.05
N ILE A 19 -0.77 -3.65 10.14
CA ILE A 19 -0.94 -5.10 10.37
C ILE A 19 -1.62 -5.35 11.72
N GLY A 20 -1.19 -4.67 12.79
CA GLY A 20 -1.80 -4.79 14.11
C GLY A 20 -3.27 -4.39 14.13
N LEU A 21 -3.63 -3.24 13.53
CA LEU A 21 -5.01 -2.80 13.39
C LEU A 21 -5.85 -3.78 12.55
N PHE A 22 -5.27 -4.34 11.49
CA PHE A 22 -5.98 -5.30 10.64
C PHE A 22 -6.32 -6.59 11.40
N ILE A 23 -5.36 -7.14 12.15
CA ILE A 23 -5.59 -8.34 12.97
C ILE A 23 -6.64 -8.05 14.07
N LEU A 24 -6.61 -6.86 14.68
CA LEU A 24 -7.55 -6.47 15.72
C LEU A 24 -8.97 -6.28 15.18
N ALA A 25 -9.12 -5.61 14.04
CA ALA A 25 -10.40 -5.52 13.31
C ALA A 25 -10.87 -6.92 12.89
N GLY A 26 -9.93 -7.79 12.51
CA GLY A 26 -10.12 -9.19 12.25
C GLY A 26 -10.82 -9.92 13.39
N TRP A 27 -10.23 -9.82 14.58
CA TRP A 27 -10.74 -10.42 15.80
C TRP A 27 -12.10 -9.86 16.23
N GLY A 28 -12.28 -8.53 16.21
CA GLY A 28 -13.55 -7.89 16.55
C GLY A 28 -14.70 -8.38 15.68
N ALA A 29 -14.46 -8.53 14.37
CA ALA A 29 -15.47 -9.03 13.45
C ALA A 29 -15.77 -10.54 13.63
N VAL A 30 -14.81 -11.37 14.06
CA VAL A 30 -15.08 -12.77 14.46
C VAL A 30 -15.97 -12.81 15.69
N VAL A 31 -15.68 -11.98 16.70
CA VAL A 31 -16.49 -11.89 17.91
C VAL A 31 -17.90 -11.41 17.60
N GLU A 32 -18.08 -10.42 16.72
CA GLU A 32 -19.39 -9.96 16.27
C GLU A 32 -20.16 -11.05 15.51
N TYR A 33 -19.49 -11.78 14.62
CA TYR A 33 -20.10 -12.90 13.92
C TYR A 33 -20.62 -13.97 14.88
N HIS A 34 -19.80 -14.38 15.86
CA HIS A 34 -20.25 -15.30 16.90
C HIS A 34 -21.36 -14.67 17.76
N ALA A 35 -21.27 -13.42 18.18
CA ALA A 35 -22.33 -12.78 18.96
C ALA A 35 -23.69 -12.79 18.22
N LEU A 36 -23.69 -12.64 16.89
CA LEU A 36 -24.89 -12.73 16.06
C LEU A 36 -25.41 -14.16 15.91
N GLU A 37 -24.52 -15.14 15.76
CA GLU A 37 -24.84 -16.57 15.70
C GLU A 37 -25.51 -17.06 17.00
N TRP A 38 -24.96 -16.67 18.15
CA TRP A 38 -25.53 -16.99 19.48
C TRP A 38 -26.86 -16.28 19.75
N ARG A 39 -27.15 -15.18 19.04
CA ARG A 39 -28.45 -14.50 19.06
C ARG A 39 -29.46 -15.09 18.07
N GLY A 40 -29.09 -16.14 17.32
CA GLY A 40 -29.93 -16.76 16.31
C GLY A 40 -30.20 -15.88 15.08
N ILE A 41 -29.47 -14.77 14.94
CA ILE A 41 -29.59 -13.87 13.80
C ILE A 41 -28.62 -14.36 12.74
N GLN A 42 -29.13 -15.07 11.74
CA GLN A 42 -28.34 -15.48 10.58
C GLN A 42 -27.93 -14.21 9.80
N PRO A 43 -26.62 -13.89 9.72
CA PRO A 43 -26.18 -12.73 8.97
C PRO A 43 -26.54 -12.93 7.49
N LYS A 44 -27.35 -12.03 6.94
CA LYS A 44 -27.78 -12.06 5.55
C LYS A 44 -26.68 -11.48 4.67
N GLY A 45 -25.64 -12.26 4.40
CA GLY A 45 -24.51 -11.86 3.57
C GLY A 45 -23.16 -12.36 4.10
N SER A 46 -22.08 -12.01 3.38
CA SER A 46 -20.71 -12.29 3.81
C SER A 46 -20.46 -11.79 5.23
N SER A 47 -19.67 -12.52 6.02
CA SER A 47 -19.39 -12.13 7.40
C SER A 47 -18.84 -10.69 7.49
N PRO A 48 -19.09 -9.96 8.59
CA PRO A 48 -18.55 -8.60 8.78
C PRO A 48 -17.04 -8.54 8.54
N LEU A 49 -16.32 -9.61 8.92
CA LEU A 49 -14.90 -9.78 8.68
C LEU A 49 -14.58 -9.86 7.19
N THR A 50 -15.31 -10.69 6.45
CA THR A 50 -15.14 -10.84 5.00
C THR A 50 -15.38 -9.52 4.27
N GLN A 51 -16.37 -8.73 4.69
CA GLN A 51 -16.67 -7.43 4.08
C GLN A 51 -15.61 -6.37 4.41
N ALA A 52 -15.17 -6.30 5.67
CA ALA A 52 -14.10 -5.41 6.08
C ALA A 52 -12.76 -5.76 5.40
N ALA A 53 -12.43 -7.04 5.33
CA ALA A 53 -11.24 -7.54 4.64
C ALA A 53 -11.30 -7.26 3.12
N ALA A 54 -12.46 -7.45 2.47
CA ALA A 54 -12.62 -7.12 1.06
C ALA A 54 -12.44 -5.61 0.80
N THR A 55 -13.04 -4.76 1.64
CA THR A 55 -12.94 -3.30 1.51
C THR A 55 -11.50 -2.82 1.72
N LEU A 56 -10.81 -3.38 2.72
CA LEU A 56 -9.40 -3.07 2.96
C LEU A 56 -8.50 -3.61 1.84
N ALA A 57 -8.73 -4.84 1.36
CA ALA A 57 -7.97 -5.42 0.26
C ALA A 57 -8.10 -4.57 -1.01
N VAL A 58 -9.31 -4.11 -1.35
CA VAL A 58 -9.53 -3.20 -2.47
C VAL A 58 -8.83 -1.85 -2.23
N SER A 59 -8.86 -1.32 -1.01
CA SER A 59 -8.19 -0.06 -0.68
C SER A 59 -6.66 -0.17 -0.80
N VAL A 60 -6.06 -1.25 -0.28
CA VAL A 60 -4.62 -1.54 -0.39
C VAL A 60 -4.23 -1.78 -1.84
N LEU A 61 -5.03 -2.51 -2.61
CA LEU A 61 -4.81 -2.72 -4.04
C LEU A 61 -4.85 -1.39 -4.80
N CYS A 62 -5.85 -0.53 -4.56
CA CYS A 62 -5.95 0.78 -5.19
C CYS A 62 -4.73 1.66 -4.87
N VAL A 63 -4.37 1.80 -3.60
CA VAL A 63 -3.21 2.63 -3.19
C VAL A 63 -1.90 2.03 -3.69
N GLY A 64 -1.71 0.72 -3.55
CA GLY A 64 -0.52 0.00 -4.03
C GLY A 64 -0.36 0.09 -5.55
N PHE A 65 -1.46 -0.01 -6.29
CA PHE A 65 -1.46 0.12 -7.74
C PHE A 65 -1.14 1.56 -8.17
N LEU A 66 -1.76 2.56 -7.54
CA LEU A 66 -1.52 3.97 -7.85
C LEU A 66 -0.06 4.37 -7.55
N THR A 67 0.47 3.95 -6.40
CA THR A 67 1.88 4.20 -6.02
C THR A 67 2.85 3.52 -6.97
N THR A 68 2.55 2.31 -7.44
CA THR A 68 3.36 1.60 -8.44
C THR A 68 3.38 2.36 -9.77
N ILE A 69 2.24 2.81 -10.28
CA ILE A 69 2.15 3.61 -11.51
C ILE A 69 2.99 4.88 -11.39
N ILE A 70 2.82 5.63 -10.29
CA ILE A 70 3.55 6.89 -10.07
C ILE A 70 5.06 6.62 -10.04
N THR A 71 5.50 5.58 -9.33
CA THR A 71 6.91 5.20 -9.24
C THR A 71 7.48 4.80 -10.59
N PHE A 72 6.72 4.06 -11.39
CA PHE A 72 7.10 3.66 -12.74
C PHE A 72 7.28 4.87 -13.67
N ILE A 73 6.34 5.82 -13.66
CA ILE A 73 6.44 7.06 -14.44
C ILE A 73 7.69 7.85 -14.02
N MET A 74 7.93 8.02 -12.71
CA MET A 74 9.13 8.68 -12.21
C MET A 74 10.41 8.00 -12.71
N PHE A 75 10.47 6.66 -12.68
CA PHE A 75 11.62 5.90 -13.14
C PHE A 75 11.93 6.19 -14.62
N PHE A 76 10.93 6.12 -15.51
CA PHE A 76 11.12 6.48 -16.92
C PHE A 76 11.60 7.93 -17.10
N THR A 77 11.03 8.85 -16.33
CA THR A 77 11.41 10.26 -16.39
C THR A 77 12.88 10.46 -16.01
N ILE A 78 13.37 9.73 -15.01
CA ILE A 78 14.77 9.73 -14.58
C ILE A 78 15.67 9.12 -15.67
N VAL A 79 15.28 7.96 -16.23
CA VAL A 79 16.04 7.29 -17.31
C VAL A 79 16.18 8.23 -18.51
N ILE A 80 15.09 8.83 -18.96
CA ILE A 80 15.08 9.77 -20.09
C ILE A 80 15.95 10.99 -19.79
N LYS A 81 15.84 11.58 -18.59
CA LYS A 81 16.71 12.70 -18.17
C LYS A 81 18.18 12.32 -18.20
N ASN A 82 18.54 11.15 -17.69
CA ASN A 82 19.92 10.67 -17.65
C ASN A 82 20.46 10.39 -19.07
N ALA A 83 19.65 9.80 -19.95
CA ALA A 83 20.00 9.59 -21.35
C ALA A 83 20.23 10.93 -22.07
N ARG A 84 19.34 11.91 -21.89
CA ARG A 84 19.52 13.26 -22.43
C ARG A 84 20.78 13.94 -21.89
N LYS A 85 21.04 13.85 -20.59
CA LYS A 85 22.25 14.41 -19.97
C LYS A 85 23.52 13.80 -20.55
N LYS A 86 23.57 12.48 -20.72
CA LYS A 86 24.71 11.79 -21.37
C LYS A 86 24.90 12.23 -22.83
N ARG A 87 23.81 12.35 -23.59
CA ARG A 87 23.85 12.83 -24.99
C ARG A 87 24.36 14.26 -25.09
N SER A 88 23.85 15.18 -24.27
CA SER A 88 24.30 16.58 -24.26
C SER A 88 25.76 16.73 -23.86
N ALA A 89 26.25 15.91 -22.91
CA ALA A 89 27.66 15.90 -22.54
C ALA A 89 28.56 15.41 -23.69
N HIS A 90 28.15 14.38 -24.41
CA HIS A 90 28.90 13.87 -25.57
C HIS A 90 28.93 14.89 -26.73
N LEU A 91 27.83 15.61 -26.98
CA LEU A 91 27.77 16.63 -28.03
C LEU A 91 28.57 17.89 -27.68
N GLY A 92 28.68 18.24 -26.40
CA GLY A 92 29.53 19.33 -25.93
C GLY A 92 31.03 19.01 -25.91
N GLN A 93 31.42 17.73 -25.98
CA GLN A 93 32.82 17.30 -26.11
C GLN A 93 33.31 17.21 -27.56
N THR A 94 32.40 17.26 -28.53
CA THR A 94 32.69 17.24 -29.99
C THR A 94 32.69 18.63 -30.63
N SER A 95 32.55 19.70 -29.83
CA SER A 95 32.66 21.10 -30.25
C SER A 95 33.92 21.72 -29.68
#